data_AF-A0A261A918-F1
#
_entry.id   AF-A0A261A918-F1
#
_cell.length_a   1.000
_cell.length_b   1.000
_cell.length_c   1.000
_cell.angle_alpha   90.00
_cell.angle_beta   90.00
_cell.angle_gamma   90.00
#
_symmetry.space_group_name_H-M   'P 1'
#
loop_
_entity.id
_entity.type
_entity.pdbx_description
1 polymer ?
#
loop_
_entity_poly.entity_id
_entity_poly.type
_entity_poly.pdbx_seq_one_letter_code
_entity_poly.pdbx_strand_id
1 'polypeptide(L)'
;MHNSCTPLVNFFNTPQFLTIALHTNTILSTPIYFFGLYIILTKTPIQMKEVKWYLVNLHVTIILFDYSIGLLTMPILLLPSFAGYPLGLLRHYGVSTIDQTLIVFCLCGCKFRNIRENCAGGTTVVMITAIIVLFESRFFIVCEFRGKRYWSMIRRKWIAFLYMIVILYVLPFKYVCPDQEPAKQRLFQQLPCLPSYIYNAPILVLVEDITYHLTVIIVWLVVCFIGLIFLLIYIYWSTAKLLKNHQMSPQTYQIHRIFMSALVIQLVIPFCTLIGPAIAVLTSIITNYYNQGMINFGVLSVTLHGSVTTVAMLIVHKPYRLAVKEMFRKCSFQSTDVSRREMYANHVARMMSTTQ
;
A
#
# COMPACT_ATOMS: atom_id res chain seq x y z
N MET A 1 -11.53 -2.15 -39.54
CA MET A 1 -10.94 -1.11 -40.41
C MET A 1 -9.48 -0.98 -40.04
N HIS A 2 -8.56 -1.16 -40.99
CA HIS A 2 -7.12 -1.17 -40.73
C HIS A 2 -6.52 0.13 -41.26
N ASN A 3 -6.64 1.21 -40.48
CA ASN A 3 -6.09 2.50 -40.87
C ASN A 3 -4.59 2.53 -40.58
N SER A 4 -3.82 2.91 -41.59
CA SER A 4 -2.37 3.04 -41.65
C SER A 4 -1.87 4.23 -40.82
N CYS A 5 -1.95 4.11 -39.50
CA CYS A 5 -1.34 5.03 -38.56
C CYS A 5 -0.09 4.41 -37.92
N THR A 6 0.97 5.19 -37.76
CA THR A 6 2.19 4.76 -37.06
C THR A 6 2.09 5.19 -35.60
N PRO A 7 2.00 4.26 -34.63
CA PRO A 7 1.89 4.63 -33.23
C PRO A 7 3.24 5.18 -32.74
N LEU A 8 3.20 6.30 -32.01
CA LEU A 8 4.38 6.97 -31.48
C LEU A 8 4.74 6.35 -30.12
N VAL A 9 5.49 5.25 -30.15
CA VAL A 9 5.82 4.41 -28.99
C VAL A 9 7.28 4.60 -28.58
N ASN A 10 7.52 5.00 -27.33
CA ASN A 10 8.82 4.88 -26.69
C ASN A 10 8.85 3.68 -25.72
N PHE A 11 10.04 3.32 -25.23
CA PHE A 11 10.20 2.19 -24.31
C PHE A 11 9.27 2.25 -23.08
N PHE A 12 9.06 3.43 -22.48
CA PHE A 12 8.22 3.62 -21.31
C PHE A 12 6.72 3.35 -21.56
N ASN A 13 6.26 3.44 -22.82
CA ASN A 13 4.90 3.05 -23.19
C ASN A 13 4.69 1.52 -23.22
N THR A 14 5.76 0.72 -23.24
CA THR A 14 5.68 -0.71 -23.55
C THR A 14 5.29 -1.59 -22.35
N PRO A 15 4.61 -2.74 -22.57
CA PRO A 15 4.45 -3.79 -21.57
C PRO A 15 5.77 -4.27 -20.98
N GLN A 16 6.82 -4.35 -21.80
CA GLN A 16 8.16 -4.80 -21.41
C GLN A 16 8.76 -3.90 -20.33
N PHE A 17 8.68 -2.57 -20.50
CA PHE A 17 9.11 -1.62 -19.46
C PHE A 17 8.36 -1.84 -18.15
N LEU A 18 7.02 -1.89 -18.19
CA LEU A 18 6.22 -2.03 -16.97
C LEU A 18 6.55 -3.36 -16.26
N THR A 19 6.64 -4.47 -17.00
CA THR A 19 7.01 -5.78 -16.46
C THR A 19 8.38 -5.77 -15.79
N ILE A 20 9.42 -5.23 -16.44
CA ILE A 20 10.77 -5.14 -15.87
C ILE A 20 10.76 -4.26 -14.61
N ALA A 21 10.10 -3.11 -14.66
CA ALA A 21 10.06 -2.18 -13.53
C ALA A 21 9.31 -2.76 -12.32
N LEU A 22 8.16 -3.40 -12.53
CA LEU A 22 7.35 -4.03 -11.47
C LEU A 22 8.05 -5.25 -10.86
N HIS A 23 8.69 -6.11 -11.66
CA HIS A 23 9.48 -7.22 -11.12
C HIS A 23 10.70 -6.72 -10.34
N THR A 24 11.43 -5.73 -10.85
CA THR A 24 12.58 -5.14 -10.16
C THR A 24 12.16 -4.52 -8.83
N ASN A 25 11.07 -3.73 -8.82
CA ASN A 25 10.50 -3.19 -7.59
C ASN A 25 10.10 -4.32 -6.62
N THR A 26 9.41 -5.35 -7.09
CA THR A 26 8.98 -6.48 -6.26
C THR A 26 10.18 -7.18 -5.61
N ILE A 27 11.24 -7.45 -6.37
CA ILE A 27 12.47 -8.10 -5.87
C ILE A 27 13.16 -7.24 -4.79
N LEU A 28 13.29 -5.93 -5.00
CA LEU A 28 13.91 -5.01 -4.04
C LEU A 28 13.05 -4.76 -2.80
N SER A 29 11.74 -4.69 -2.97
CA SER A 29 10.79 -4.36 -1.91
C SER A 29 10.46 -5.56 -1.00
N THR A 30 10.49 -6.79 -1.54
CA THR A 30 10.28 -8.05 -0.79
C THR A 30 11.11 -8.17 0.51
N PRO A 31 12.45 -8.04 0.49
CA PRO A 31 13.26 -8.12 1.72
C PRO A 31 12.97 -6.96 2.68
N ILE A 32 12.66 -5.77 2.15
CA ILE A 32 12.28 -4.59 2.96
C ILE A 32 10.97 -4.89 3.73
N TYR A 33 9.96 -5.46 3.07
CA TYR A 33 8.69 -5.85 3.69
C TYR A 33 8.86 -6.84 4.83
N PHE A 34 9.62 -7.92 4.62
CA PHE A 34 9.86 -8.95 5.63
C PHE A 34 10.70 -8.42 6.80
N PHE A 35 11.72 -7.59 6.52
CA PHE A 35 12.49 -6.93 7.58
C PHE A 35 11.63 -5.96 8.39
N GLY A 36 10.79 -5.14 7.72
CA GLY A 36 9.83 -4.26 8.38
C GLY A 36 8.86 -5.02 9.30
N LEU A 37 8.31 -6.13 8.81
CA LEU A 37 7.40 -6.99 9.59
C LEU A 37 8.13 -7.60 10.80
N TYR A 38 9.36 -8.12 10.61
CA TYR A 38 10.19 -8.63 11.70
C TYR A 38 10.46 -7.57 12.78
N ILE A 39 10.78 -6.33 12.39
CA ILE A 39 11.00 -5.22 13.33
C ILE A 39 9.72 -4.86 14.09
N ILE A 40 8.56 -4.78 13.43
CA ILE A 40 7.27 -4.56 14.11
C ILE A 40 6.99 -5.71 15.09
N LEU A 41 7.21 -6.96 14.71
CA LEU A 41 6.93 -8.13 15.53
C LEU A 41 7.88 -8.27 16.73
N THR A 42 9.15 -7.91 16.61
CA THR A 42 10.17 -8.16 17.65
C THR A 42 10.62 -6.92 18.43
N LYS A 43 10.43 -5.71 17.89
CA LYS A 43 10.94 -4.45 18.46
C LYS A 43 9.86 -3.43 18.80
N THR A 44 8.57 -3.78 18.67
CA THR A 44 7.48 -2.97 19.24
C THR A 44 7.54 -3.03 20.76
N PRO A 45 7.71 -1.90 21.47
CA PRO A 45 7.88 -1.88 22.92
C PRO A 45 6.57 -2.19 23.66
N ILE A 46 6.69 -2.58 24.93
CA ILE A 46 5.55 -3.00 25.78
C ILE A 46 4.48 -1.91 25.89
N GLN A 47 4.89 -0.64 25.95
CA GLN A 47 4.01 0.55 25.97
C GLN A 47 3.17 0.71 24.69
N MET A 48 3.45 -0.07 23.63
CA MET A 48 2.73 -0.09 22.36
C MET A 48 2.05 -1.45 22.08
N LYS A 49 2.01 -2.39 23.04
CA LYS A 49 1.47 -3.75 22.87
C LYS A 49 0.06 -3.75 22.26
N GLU A 50 -0.83 -2.90 22.75
CA GLU A 50 -2.22 -2.77 22.27
C GLU A 50 -2.34 -2.31 20.82
N VAL A 51 -1.31 -1.63 20.30
CA VAL A 51 -1.30 -1.05 18.94
C VAL A 51 -0.43 -1.87 17.96
N LYS A 52 0.42 -2.77 18.49
CA LYS A 52 1.26 -3.69 17.72
C LYS A 52 0.47 -4.42 16.62
N TRP A 53 -0.68 -5.00 16.96
CA TRP A 53 -1.46 -5.78 15.99
C TRP A 53 -2.14 -4.92 14.91
N TYR A 54 -2.46 -3.66 15.21
CA TYR A 54 -2.95 -2.70 14.22
C TYR A 54 -1.84 -2.28 13.24
N LEU A 55 -0.59 -2.12 13.74
CA LEU A 55 0.58 -1.87 12.90
C LEU A 55 0.92 -3.09 12.03
N VAL A 56 0.85 -4.31 12.58
CA VAL A 56 1.01 -5.55 11.79
C VAL A 56 -0.07 -5.66 10.72
N ASN A 57 -1.34 -5.40 11.07
CA ASN A 57 -2.45 -5.46 10.11
C ASN A 57 -2.25 -4.46 8.96
N LEU A 58 -1.93 -3.19 9.27
CA LEU A 58 -1.63 -2.18 8.27
C LEU A 58 -0.45 -2.59 7.38
N HIS A 59 0.65 -3.06 7.97
CA HIS A 59 1.85 -3.48 7.24
C HIS A 59 1.58 -4.67 6.31
N VAL A 60 0.85 -5.69 6.78
CA VAL A 60 0.45 -6.85 5.97
C VAL A 60 -0.51 -6.44 4.84
N THR A 61 -1.48 -5.56 5.10
CA THR A 61 -2.37 -5.01 4.07
C THR A 61 -1.57 -4.29 2.97
N ILE A 62 -0.56 -3.50 3.34
CA ILE A 62 0.32 -2.80 2.40
C ILE A 62 1.12 -3.79 1.55
N ILE A 63 1.71 -4.83 2.16
CA ILE A 63 2.44 -5.88 1.41
C ILE A 63 1.53 -6.59 0.40
N LEU A 64 0.33 -6.98 0.84
CA LEU A 64 -0.65 -7.63 -0.04
C LEU A 64 -1.07 -6.69 -1.19
N PHE A 65 -1.17 -5.38 -0.93
CA PHE A 65 -1.53 -4.39 -1.94
C PHE A 65 -0.47 -4.30 -3.03
N ASP A 66 0.79 -4.08 -2.64
CA ASP A 66 1.91 -3.96 -3.56
C ASP A 66 2.10 -5.26 -4.37
N TYR A 67 1.95 -6.46 -3.78
CA TYR A 67 1.97 -7.71 -4.55
C TYR A 67 0.75 -7.89 -5.47
N SER A 68 -0.45 -7.45 -5.08
CA SER A 68 -1.66 -7.58 -5.91
C SER A 68 -1.53 -6.84 -7.25
N ILE A 69 -0.90 -5.65 -7.24
CA ILE A 69 -0.63 -4.86 -8.44
C ILE A 69 0.72 -5.24 -9.07
N GLY A 70 1.81 -5.29 -8.29
CA GLY A 70 3.18 -5.42 -8.80
C GLY A 70 3.62 -6.83 -9.23
N LEU A 71 2.87 -7.88 -8.88
CA LEU A 71 3.22 -9.26 -9.21
C LEU A 71 2.04 -10.10 -9.72
N LEU A 72 0.88 -10.00 -9.08
CA LEU A 72 -0.26 -10.86 -9.38
C LEU A 72 -1.04 -10.40 -10.61
N THR A 73 -1.39 -9.11 -10.70
CA THR A 73 -2.20 -8.55 -11.78
C THR A 73 -1.34 -7.83 -12.84
N MET A 74 -0.41 -6.98 -12.41
CA MET A 74 0.42 -6.12 -13.28
C MET A 74 -0.39 -5.44 -14.39
N PRO A 75 -1.34 -4.54 -14.04
CA PRO A 75 -2.31 -4.02 -14.99
C PRO A 75 -1.68 -2.98 -15.94
N ILE A 76 -1.83 -3.21 -17.24
CA ILE A 76 -1.77 -2.14 -18.24
C ILE A 76 -3.14 -1.47 -18.26
N LEU A 77 -3.20 -0.20 -17.86
CA LEU A 77 -4.40 0.63 -17.90
C LEU A 77 -4.34 1.56 -19.11
N LEU A 78 -5.44 1.67 -19.87
CA LEU A 78 -5.56 2.38 -21.14
C LEU A 78 -6.33 3.71 -20.98
N LEU A 79 -5.96 4.48 -19.95
CA LEU A 79 -6.62 5.74 -19.60
C LEU A 79 -6.41 6.81 -20.69
N PRO A 80 -7.44 7.63 -21.02
CA PRO A 80 -8.60 7.99 -20.18
C PRO A 80 -9.73 6.96 -20.10
N SER A 81 -9.87 6.09 -21.10
CA SER A 81 -10.88 5.03 -21.09
C SER A 81 -10.64 4.06 -19.94
N PHE A 82 -11.69 3.65 -19.22
CA PHE A 82 -11.58 2.69 -18.11
C PHE A 82 -11.47 1.25 -18.62
N ALA A 83 -10.38 0.99 -19.34
CA ALA A 83 -10.05 -0.29 -19.95
C ALA A 83 -8.62 -0.70 -19.62
N GLY A 84 -8.32 -2.00 -19.72
CA GLY A 84 -6.99 -2.51 -19.45
C GLY A 84 -6.87 -4.02 -19.60
N TYR A 85 -5.66 -4.53 -19.42
CA TYR A 85 -5.35 -5.96 -19.42
C TYR A 85 -4.19 -6.30 -18.47
N PRO A 86 -4.18 -7.50 -17.87
CA PRO A 86 -3.14 -7.91 -16.94
C PRO A 86 -1.91 -8.48 -17.65
N LEU A 87 -0.75 -8.33 -17.02
CA LEU A 87 0.51 -8.97 -17.39
C LEU A 87 1.01 -9.95 -16.32
N GLY A 88 0.38 -9.98 -15.15
CA GLY A 88 0.89 -10.68 -13.96
C GLY A 88 0.56 -12.17 -13.89
N LEU A 89 1.04 -12.81 -12.82
CA LEU A 89 0.95 -14.25 -12.63
C LEU A 89 -0.46 -14.82 -12.75
N LEU A 90 -1.50 -14.10 -12.29
CA LEU A 90 -2.89 -14.59 -12.32
C LEU A 90 -3.39 -14.84 -13.74
N ARG A 91 -2.89 -14.11 -14.74
CA ARG A 91 -3.19 -14.35 -16.16
C ARG A 91 -2.67 -15.71 -16.63
N HIS A 92 -1.49 -16.13 -16.17
CA HIS A 92 -0.90 -17.43 -16.52
C HIS A 92 -1.65 -18.61 -15.89
N TYR A 93 -2.32 -18.39 -14.76
CA TYR A 93 -3.22 -19.36 -14.13
C TYR A 93 -4.66 -19.32 -14.69
N GLY A 94 -4.92 -18.56 -15.76
CA GLY A 94 -6.23 -18.51 -16.41
C GLY A 94 -7.32 -17.73 -15.65
N VAL A 95 -6.95 -16.95 -14.62
CA VAL A 95 -7.92 -16.10 -13.89
C VAL A 95 -8.43 -14.99 -14.82
N SER A 96 -9.75 -14.80 -14.88
CA SER A 96 -10.36 -13.82 -15.79
C SER A 96 -9.88 -12.38 -15.49
N THR A 97 -9.78 -11.53 -16.51
CA THR A 97 -9.38 -10.12 -16.30
C THR A 97 -10.32 -9.39 -15.34
N ILE A 98 -11.63 -9.66 -15.41
CA ILE A 98 -12.60 -9.01 -14.51
C ILE A 98 -12.40 -9.44 -13.06
N ASP A 99 -12.12 -10.72 -12.79
CA ASP A 99 -11.84 -11.17 -11.43
C ASP A 99 -10.49 -10.62 -10.93
N GLN A 100 -9.46 -10.52 -11.77
CA GLN A 100 -8.20 -9.86 -11.42
C GLN A 100 -8.39 -8.36 -11.08
N THR A 101 -9.21 -7.65 -11.85
CA THR A 101 -9.55 -6.25 -11.58
C THR A 101 -10.35 -6.09 -10.28
N LEU A 102 -11.34 -6.96 -10.03
CA LEU A 102 -12.08 -6.98 -8.76
C LEU A 102 -11.19 -7.33 -7.57
N ILE A 103 -10.19 -8.21 -7.75
CA ILE A 103 -9.15 -8.49 -6.75
C ILE A 103 -8.38 -7.20 -6.43
N VAL A 104 -7.97 -6.38 -7.40
CA VAL A 104 -7.27 -5.11 -7.08
C VAL A 104 -8.17 -4.12 -6.31
N PHE A 105 -9.48 -4.10 -6.56
CA PHE A 105 -10.42 -3.15 -5.93
C PHE A 105 -11.06 -3.59 -4.59
N CYS A 106 -11.59 -4.81 -4.47
CA CYS A 106 -12.51 -5.24 -3.38
C CYS A 106 -11.86 -5.48 -2.01
N LEU A 107 -10.70 -6.08 -2.12
CA LEU A 107 -10.13 -7.11 -1.26
C LEU A 107 -10.06 -6.60 0.25
N CYS A 108 -10.38 -7.39 1.31
CA CYS A 108 -10.13 -7.13 2.76
C CYS A 108 -9.76 -8.31 3.71
N GLY A 109 -8.67 -8.24 4.49
CA GLY A 109 -8.56 -8.69 5.91
C GLY A 109 -9.04 -10.08 6.42
N CYS A 110 -8.11 -10.90 6.94
CA CYS A 110 -8.43 -12.06 7.81
C CYS A 110 -8.69 -11.65 9.27
N LYS A 111 -9.74 -12.22 9.91
CA LYS A 111 -9.86 -12.26 11.38
C LYS A 111 -8.62 -12.95 11.98
N PHE A 112 -7.86 -12.25 12.84
CA PHE A 112 -6.93 -12.96 13.73
C PHE A 112 -7.65 -13.37 15.03
N ARG A 113 -8.03 -14.66 15.09
CA ARG A 113 -8.36 -15.47 16.27
C ARG A 113 -9.74 -15.27 16.95
N ASN A 114 -10.77 -15.94 16.42
CA ASN A 114 -11.15 -17.27 16.92
C ASN A 114 -12.04 -18.01 15.89
N ILE A 115 -12.20 -19.32 16.09
CA ILE A 115 -12.58 -20.33 15.08
C ILE A 115 -13.94 -20.10 14.38
N ARG A 116 -13.99 -20.58 13.13
CA ARG A 116 -15.11 -20.78 12.17
C ARG A 116 -15.49 -19.62 11.22
N GLU A 117 -15.64 -20.06 9.96
CA GLU A 117 -16.25 -19.46 8.77
C GLU A 117 -15.41 -18.49 7.91
N ASN A 118 -15.74 -18.51 6.61
CA ASN A 118 -14.79 -18.53 5.50
C ASN A 118 -14.32 -17.16 4.99
N CYS A 119 -13.18 -17.16 4.29
CA CYS A 119 -12.40 -15.98 3.93
C CYS A 119 -12.58 -15.48 2.48
N ALA A 120 -12.53 -14.16 2.34
CA ALA A 120 -11.70 -13.38 1.41
C ALA A 120 -11.66 -11.95 1.99
N GLY A 121 -10.57 -11.16 2.06
CA GLY A 121 -9.14 -11.23 1.75
C GLY A 121 -8.69 -9.89 1.09
N GLY A 122 -7.69 -9.12 1.56
CA GLY A 122 -6.93 -8.06 0.78
C GLY A 122 -6.98 -6.50 1.06
N THR A 123 -6.98 -5.57 0.06
CA THR A 123 -6.01 -4.45 -0.13
C THR A 123 -6.44 -2.95 -0.31
N THR A 124 -6.94 -2.44 -1.46
CA THR A 124 -6.88 -0.97 -1.80
C THR A 124 -7.60 -0.03 -0.83
N VAL A 125 -8.94 -0.11 -0.77
CA VAL A 125 -9.73 0.70 0.17
C VAL A 125 -9.45 0.27 1.61
N VAL A 126 -9.00 -0.98 1.80
CA VAL A 126 -8.70 -1.58 3.10
C VAL A 126 -7.40 -1.08 3.70
N MET A 127 -6.45 -0.60 2.91
CA MET A 127 -5.33 0.19 3.42
C MET A 127 -5.84 1.47 4.09
N ILE A 128 -6.79 2.16 3.45
CA ILE A 128 -7.44 3.37 4.01
C ILE A 128 -8.24 3.01 5.27
N THR A 129 -9.04 1.93 5.23
CA THR A 129 -9.75 1.46 6.43
C THR A 129 -8.79 1.00 7.53
N ALA A 130 -7.68 0.35 7.22
CA ALA A 130 -6.67 -0.06 8.22
C ALA A 130 -5.96 1.14 8.84
N ILE A 131 -5.71 2.21 8.07
CA ILE A 131 -5.26 3.51 8.58
C ILE A 131 -6.32 4.10 9.52
N ILE A 132 -7.59 4.19 9.10
CA ILE A 132 -8.69 4.70 9.93
C ILE A 132 -8.82 3.90 11.23
N VAL A 133 -8.75 2.58 11.16
CA VAL A 133 -8.85 1.69 12.32
C VAL A 133 -7.62 1.81 13.25
N LEU A 134 -6.42 2.06 12.71
CA LEU A 134 -5.22 2.37 13.51
C LEU A 134 -5.41 3.68 14.30
N PHE A 135 -5.89 4.75 13.64
CA PHE A 135 -6.12 6.04 14.29
C PHE A 135 -7.32 6.03 15.23
N GLU A 136 -8.39 5.33 14.89
CA GLU A 136 -9.53 5.10 15.80
C GLU A 136 -9.10 4.29 17.02
N SER A 137 -8.21 3.30 16.86
CA SER A 137 -7.63 2.58 18.00
C SER A 137 -6.81 3.49 18.92
N ARG A 138 -6.05 4.44 18.34
CA ARG A 138 -5.36 5.46 19.13
C ARG A 138 -6.30 6.44 19.81
N PHE A 139 -7.36 6.88 19.13
CA PHE A 139 -8.44 7.66 19.73
C PHE A 139 -9.06 6.92 20.92
N PHE A 140 -9.50 5.68 20.74
CA PHE A 140 -10.14 4.89 21.81
C PHE A 140 -9.23 4.68 23.04
N ILE A 141 -7.94 4.43 22.82
CA ILE A 141 -6.98 4.24 23.93
C ILE A 141 -6.73 5.55 24.67
N VAL A 142 -6.34 6.60 23.94
CA VAL A 142 -5.81 7.86 24.53
C VAL A 142 -6.91 8.81 25.01
N CYS A 143 -8.09 8.80 24.37
CA CYS A 143 -9.11 9.80 24.62
C CYS A 143 -10.12 9.38 25.70
N GLU A 144 -10.51 10.32 26.54
CA GLU A 144 -11.68 10.18 27.43
C GLU A 144 -12.87 10.98 26.89
N PHE A 145 -14.02 10.33 26.75
CA PHE A 145 -15.25 10.94 26.27
C PHE A 145 -16.46 10.21 26.89
N ARG A 146 -17.56 10.94 27.11
CA ARG A 146 -18.77 10.43 27.82
C ARG A 146 -19.31 9.11 27.23
N GLY A 147 -19.20 8.93 25.91
CA GLY A 147 -19.65 7.74 25.19
C GLY A 147 -18.70 6.54 25.18
N LYS A 148 -17.53 6.57 25.83
CA LYS A 148 -16.47 5.56 25.65
C LYS A 148 -16.90 4.11 25.93
N ARG A 149 -17.78 3.90 26.92
CA ARG A 149 -18.37 2.58 27.25
C ARG A 149 -19.38 2.09 26.20
N TYR A 150 -20.12 2.99 25.56
CA TYR A 150 -21.00 2.62 24.45
C TYR A 150 -20.17 2.34 23.19
N TRP A 151 -19.17 3.17 22.91
CA TRP A 151 -18.27 3.00 21.79
C TRP A 151 -17.56 1.65 21.83
N SER A 152 -17.03 1.21 22.99
CA SER A 152 -16.35 -0.09 23.09
C SER A 152 -17.23 -1.29 22.69
N MET A 153 -18.56 -1.20 22.85
CA MET A 153 -19.51 -2.23 22.43
C MET A 153 -19.78 -2.20 20.92
N ILE A 154 -20.02 -1.02 20.35
CA ILE A 154 -20.37 -0.86 18.92
C ILE A 154 -19.17 -0.86 17.98
N ARG A 155 -17.97 -0.48 18.46
CA ARG A 155 -16.72 -0.33 17.69
C ARG A 155 -16.45 -1.50 16.75
N ARG A 156 -16.59 -2.75 17.21
CA ARG A 156 -16.37 -3.94 16.36
C ARG A 156 -17.37 -4.04 15.21
N LYS A 157 -18.64 -3.65 15.43
CA LYS A 157 -19.66 -3.58 14.38
C LYS A 157 -19.37 -2.45 13.40
N TRP A 158 -18.91 -1.30 13.89
CA TRP A 158 -18.50 -0.17 13.04
C TRP A 158 -17.29 -0.51 12.16
N ILE A 159 -16.26 -1.19 12.70
CA ILE A 159 -15.12 -1.67 11.89
C ILE A 159 -15.59 -2.64 10.80
N ALA A 160 -16.44 -3.62 11.15
CA ALA A 160 -16.99 -4.56 10.17
C ALA A 160 -17.83 -3.84 9.10
N PHE A 161 -18.63 -2.84 9.49
CA PHE A 161 -19.45 -2.04 8.58
C PHE A 161 -18.60 -1.21 7.61
N LEU A 162 -17.51 -0.58 8.07
CA LEU A 162 -16.56 0.11 7.18
C LEU A 162 -16.00 -0.83 6.11
N TYR A 163 -15.68 -2.08 6.47
CA TYR A 163 -15.22 -3.09 5.52
C TYR A 163 -16.32 -3.60 4.57
N MET A 164 -17.56 -3.70 5.03
CA MET A 164 -18.70 -4.03 4.17
C MET A 164 -19.00 -2.93 3.14
N ILE A 165 -18.86 -1.66 3.51
CA ILE A 165 -19.03 -0.52 2.58
C ILE A 165 -18.06 -0.63 1.39
N VAL A 166 -16.80 -1.06 1.62
CA VAL A 166 -15.82 -1.28 0.54
C VAL A 166 -16.37 -2.24 -0.51
N ILE A 167 -16.88 -3.40 -0.07
CA ILE A 167 -17.40 -4.44 -0.96
C ILE A 167 -18.61 -3.89 -1.74
N LEU A 168 -19.50 -3.16 -1.07
CA LEU A 168 -20.67 -2.52 -1.71
C LEU A 168 -20.31 -1.48 -2.76
N TYR A 169 -19.17 -0.77 -2.63
CA TYR A 169 -18.70 0.18 -3.65
C TYR A 169 -17.97 -0.47 -4.82
N VAL A 170 -17.39 -1.65 -4.65
CA VAL A 170 -16.70 -2.34 -5.75
C VAL A 170 -17.64 -3.26 -6.54
N LEU A 171 -18.69 -3.78 -5.89
CA LEU A 171 -19.68 -4.66 -6.53
C LEU A 171 -20.31 -4.09 -7.82
N PRO A 172 -20.65 -2.79 -7.94
CA PRO A 172 -21.16 -2.19 -9.16
C PRO A 172 -20.25 -2.37 -10.38
N PHE A 173 -18.92 -2.34 -10.23
CA PHE A 173 -18.00 -2.54 -11.36
C PHE A 173 -18.15 -3.92 -12.02
N LYS A 174 -18.70 -4.93 -11.32
CA LYS A 174 -19.00 -6.24 -11.91
C LYS A 174 -20.31 -6.24 -12.70
N TYR A 175 -21.34 -5.60 -12.16
CA TYR A 175 -22.71 -5.65 -12.71
C TYR A 175 -23.01 -4.54 -13.74
N VAL A 176 -22.25 -3.44 -13.70
CA VAL A 176 -22.32 -2.32 -14.67
C VAL A 176 -21.23 -2.47 -15.76
N CYS A 177 -20.48 -3.58 -15.75
CA CYS A 177 -19.50 -3.89 -16.79
C CYS A 177 -20.21 -4.05 -18.16
N PRO A 178 -19.79 -3.32 -19.20
CA PRO A 178 -20.49 -3.30 -20.49
C PRO A 178 -20.26 -4.57 -21.32
N ASP A 179 -21.12 -4.78 -22.32
CA ASP A 179 -20.90 -5.77 -23.36
C ASP A 179 -19.58 -5.50 -24.10
N GLN A 180 -18.67 -6.47 -24.06
CA GLN A 180 -17.27 -6.22 -24.38
C GLN A 180 -17.00 -5.94 -25.86
N GLU A 181 -17.75 -6.55 -26.78
CA GLU A 181 -17.55 -6.35 -28.22
C GLU A 181 -17.89 -4.92 -28.69
N PRO A 182 -19.08 -4.35 -28.42
CA PRO A 182 -19.35 -2.96 -28.76
C PRO A 182 -18.49 -1.97 -27.94
N ALA A 183 -18.17 -2.28 -26.68
CA ALA A 183 -17.32 -1.42 -25.85
C ALA A 183 -15.88 -1.33 -26.38
N LYS A 184 -15.27 -2.45 -26.82
CA LYS A 184 -13.94 -2.45 -27.47
C LYS A 184 -13.93 -1.67 -28.78
N GLN A 185 -15.00 -1.75 -29.58
CA GLN A 185 -15.10 -0.96 -30.81
C GLN A 185 -15.09 0.54 -30.51
N ARG A 186 -15.85 0.99 -29.50
CA ARG A 186 -15.85 2.39 -29.05
C ARG A 186 -14.51 2.81 -28.44
N LEU A 187 -13.87 1.95 -27.62
CA LEU A 187 -12.52 2.16 -27.09
C LEU A 187 -11.51 2.49 -28.20
N PHE A 188 -11.47 1.68 -29.25
CA PHE A 188 -10.53 1.86 -30.37
C PHE A 188 -10.88 3.02 -31.32
N GLN A 189 -12.08 3.60 -31.21
CA GLN A 189 -12.46 4.85 -31.88
C GLN A 189 -12.09 6.09 -31.04
N GLN A 190 -12.08 5.97 -29.71
CA GLN A 190 -11.73 7.06 -28.79
C GLN A 190 -10.21 7.22 -28.61
N LEU A 191 -9.47 6.12 -28.52
CA LEU A 191 -8.03 6.14 -28.30
C LEU A 191 -7.25 6.52 -29.57
N PRO A 192 -6.08 7.18 -29.43
CA PRO A 192 -5.18 7.42 -30.57
C PRO A 192 -4.64 6.10 -31.12
N CYS A 193 -3.91 6.17 -32.25
CA CYS A 193 -3.28 5.01 -32.86
C CYS A 193 -2.51 4.14 -31.85
N LEU A 194 -2.94 2.89 -31.67
CA LEU A 194 -2.32 1.96 -30.73
C LEU A 194 -1.37 0.98 -31.45
N PRO A 195 -0.41 0.37 -30.73
CA PRO A 195 0.39 -0.73 -31.26
C PRO A 195 -0.43 -2.02 -31.45
N SER A 196 -0.02 -2.84 -32.42
CA SER A 196 -0.63 -4.15 -32.72
C SER A 196 -0.77 -5.07 -31.50
N TYR A 197 0.19 -5.02 -30.57
CA TYR A 197 0.14 -5.82 -29.34
C TYR A 197 -1.02 -5.44 -28.40
N ILE A 198 -1.56 -4.21 -28.49
CA ILE A 198 -2.73 -3.79 -27.70
C ILE A 198 -4.02 -4.30 -28.35
N TYR A 199 -4.16 -4.17 -29.67
CA TYR A 199 -5.35 -4.71 -30.38
C TYR A 199 -5.52 -6.22 -30.19
N ASN A 200 -4.41 -6.96 -30.04
CA ASN A 200 -4.41 -8.40 -29.80
C ASN A 200 -4.42 -8.79 -28.30
N ALA A 201 -4.51 -7.82 -27.38
CA ALA A 201 -4.52 -8.09 -25.95
C ALA A 201 -5.92 -8.49 -25.43
N PRO A 202 -6.03 -9.26 -24.33
CA PRO A 202 -7.30 -9.58 -23.68
C PRO A 202 -7.80 -8.36 -22.87
N ILE A 203 -8.14 -7.28 -23.58
CA ILE A 203 -8.66 -6.04 -22.99
C ILE A 203 -10.04 -6.30 -22.38
N LEU A 204 -10.18 -5.88 -21.13
CA LEU A 204 -11.47 -5.63 -20.48
C LEU A 204 -11.75 -4.13 -20.55
N VAL A 205 -12.90 -3.74 -21.10
CA VAL A 205 -13.48 -2.41 -20.85
C VAL A 205 -14.32 -2.54 -19.59
N LEU A 206 -13.88 -1.93 -18.50
CA LEU A 206 -14.53 -2.06 -17.18
C LEU A 206 -15.76 -1.16 -17.07
N VAL A 207 -15.67 0.08 -17.57
CA VAL A 207 -16.72 1.10 -17.50
C VAL A 207 -16.62 2.03 -18.72
N GLU A 208 -17.77 2.38 -19.32
CA GLU A 208 -17.85 3.42 -20.36
C GLU A 208 -18.15 4.81 -19.76
N ASP A 209 -19.15 4.93 -18.90
CA ASP A 209 -19.40 6.14 -18.09
C ASP A 209 -18.80 6.01 -16.69
N ILE A 210 -17.61 6.58 -16.51
CA ILE A 210 -16.89 6.60 -15.24
C ILE A 210 -17.57 7.46 -14.16
N THR A 211 -18.49 8.36 -14.52
CA THR A 211 -18.96 9.44 -13.63
C THR A 211 -19.45 8.92 -12.29
N TYR A 212 -20.37 7.95 -12.28
CA TYR A 212 -20.88 7.33 -11.05
C TYR A 212 -19.74 6.74 -10.18
N HIS A 213 -18.89 5.91 -10.79
CA HIS A 213 -17.81 5.21 -10.10
C HIS A 213 -16.78 6.19 -9.52
N LEU A 214 -16.43 7.23 -10.28
CA LEU A 214 -15.49 8.26 -9.86
C LEU A 214 -16.08 9.13 -8.74
N THR A 215 -17.34 9.54 -8.84
CA THR A 215 -18.04 10.29 -7.78
C THR A 215 -18.08 9.48 -6.49
N VAL A 216 -18.44 8.19 -6.54
CA VAL A 216 -18.47 7.30 -5.37
C VAL A 216 -17.09 7.20 -4.71
N ILE A 217 -16.03 6.98 -5.49
CA ILE A 217 -14.65 6.90 -4.99
C ILE A 217 -14.23 8.23 -4.36
N ILE A 218 -14.46 9.37 -5.02
CA ILE A 218 -14.07 10.70 -4.52
C ILE A 218 -14.82 11.03 -3.22
N VAL A 219 -16.15 10.82 -3.17
CA VAL A 219 -16.95 11.06 -1.96
C VAL A 219 -16.45 10.22 -0.80
N TRP A 220 -16.16 8.93 -1.03
CA TRP A 220 -15.62 8.05 0.01
C TRP A 220 -14.25 8.52 0.51
N LEU A 221 -13.32 8.85 -0.39
CA LEU A 221 -11.99 9.36 -0.03
C LEU A 221 -12.08 10.66 0.79
N VAL A 222 -12.97 11.57 0.42
CA VAL A 222 -13.22 12.83 1.13
C VAL A 222 -13.78 12.57 2.54
N VAL A 223 -14.77 11.69 2.68
CA VAL A 223 -15.33 11.29 3.99
C VAL A 223 -14.27 10.66 4.89
N CYS A 224 -13.46 9.74 4.34
CA CYS A 224 -12.34 9.11 5.04
C CYS A 224 -11.29 10.14 5.51
N PHE A 225 -10.92 11.07 4.64
CA PHE A 225 -9.92 12.10 4.93
C PHE A 225 -10.40 13.10 6.00
N ILE A 226 -11.65 13.57 5.90
CA ILE A 226 -12.28 14.42 6.91
C ILE A 226 -12.34 13.70 8.26
N GLY A 227 -12.79 12.44 8.29
CA GLY A 227 -12.84 11.64 9.51
C GLY A 227 -11.46 11.44 10.16
N LEU A 228 -10.41 11.23 9.35
CA LEU A 228 -9.04 11.11 9.81
C LEU A 228 -8.53 12.43 10.43
N ILE A 229 -8.81 13.58 9.81
CA ILE A 229 -8.47 14.91 10.37
C ILE A 229 -9.16 15.12 11.72
N PHE A 230 -10.45 14.83 11.83
CA PHE A 230 -11.18 14.96 13.11
C PHE A 230 -10.58 14.07 14.21
N LEU A 231 -10.24 12.82 13.91
CA LEU A 231 -9.57 11.93 14.86
C LEU A 231 -8.20 12.49 15.29
N LEU A 232 -7.39 12.99 14.36
CA LEU A 232 -6.08 13.57 14.64
C LEU A 232 -6.17 14.80 15.56
N ILE A 233 -7.04 15.75 15.23
CA ILE A 233 -7.29 16.96 16.03
C ILE A 233 -7.75 16.57 17.44
N TYR A 234 -8.72 15.65 17.56
CA TYR A 234 -9.25 15.23 18.85
C TYR A 234 -8.18 14.53 19.69
N ILE A 235 -7.38 13.62 19.12
CA ILE A 235 -6.30 12.94 19.85
C ILE A 235 -5.30 13.97 20.38
N TYR A 236 -4.88 14.94 19.57
CA TYR A 236 -3.91 15.96 19.98
C TYR A 236 -4.46 16.83 21.12
N TRP A 237 -5.71 17.30 20.97
CA TRP A 237 -6.41 18.08 22.00
C TRP A 237 -6.61 17.31 23.31
N SER A 238 -7.07 16.06 23.24
CA SER A 238 -7.26 15.21 24.43
C SER A 238 -5.94 14.90 25.13
N THR A 239 -4.87 14.68 24.38
CA THR A 239 -3.52 14.43 24.94
C THR A 239 -2.97 15.67 25.66
N ALA A 240 -3.18 16.87 25.09
CA ALA A 240 -2.82 18.13 25.74
C ALA A 240 -3.65 18.39 27.01
N LYS A 241 -4.96 18.06 26.99
CA LYS A 241 -5.85 18.18 28.16
C LYS A 241 -5.44 17.26 29.31
N LEU A 242 -5.09 16.00 29.01
CA LEU A 242 -4.61 15.03 30.02
C LEU A 242 -3.34 15.52 30.72
N LEU A 243 -2.42 16.15 29.97
CA LEU A 243 -1.22 16.78 30.55
C LEU A 243 -1.58 17.97 31.44
N LYS A 244 -2.45 18.89 30.97
CA LYS A 244 -2.89 20.07 31.73
C LYS A 244 -3.59 19.69 33.05
N ASN A 245 -4.35 18.60 33.05
CA ASN A 245 -5.06 18.10 34.22
C ASN A 245 -4.18 17.27 35.18
N HIS A 246 -2.88 17.16 34.94
CA HIS A 246 -1.95 16.28 35.68
C HIS A 246 -2.33 14.78 35.68
N GLN A 247 -3.20 14.36 34.76
CA GLN A 247 -3.64 12.96 34.62
C GLN A 247 -2.63 12.10 33.84
N MET A 248 -1.55 12.71 33.31
CA MET A 248 -0.46 12.03 32.61
C MET A 248 0.89 12.67 32.98
N SER A 249 1.90 11.85 33.23
CA SER A 249 3.25 12.35 33.51
C SER A 249 3.87 13.03 32.27
N PRO A 250 4.78 14.01 32.43
CA PRO A 250 5.50 14.62 31.31
C PRO A 250 6.25 13.59 30.46
N GLN A 251 6.82 12.54 31.07
CA GLN A 251 7.54 11.48 30.34
C GLN A 251 6.59 10.66 29.47
N THR A 252 5.43 10.26 30.02
CA THR A 252 4.39 9.52 29.29
C THR A 252 3.85 10.34 28.12
N TYR A 253 3.60 11.64 28.34
CA TYR A 253 3.18 12.58 27.30
C TYR A 253 4.19 12.66 26.15
N GLN A 254 5.49 12.77 26.45
CA GLN A 254 6.53 12.79 25.40
C GLN A 254 6.53 11.52 24.55
N ILE A 255 6.35 10.34 25.16
CA ILE A 255 6.28 9.06 24.44
C ILE A 255 5.06 9.03 23.50
N HIS A 256 3.87 9.41 23.97
CA HIS A 256 2.67 9.48 23.13
C HIS A 256 2.84 10.50 21.99
N ARG A 257 3.35 11.70 22.28
CA ARG A 257 3.55 12.76 21.29
C ARG A 257 4.51 12.34 20.18
N ILE A 258 5.68 11.80 20.53
CA ILE A 258 6.68 11.32 19.56
C ILE A 258 6.09 10.21 18.68
N PHE A 259 5.36 9.26 19.28
CA PHE A 259 4.71 8.20 18.52
C PHE A 259 3.61 8.72 17.58
N MET A 260 2.77 9.65 18.04
CA MET A 260 1.69 10.21 17.21
C MET A 260 2.25 11.04 16.05
N SER A 261 3.27 11.87 16.30
CA SER A 261 4.00 12.57 15.24
C SER A 261 4.62 11.59 14.23
N ALA A 262 5.16 10.46 14.69
CA ALA A 262 5.68 9.42 13.80
C ALA A 262 4.59 8.82 12.88
N LEU A 263 3.39 8.52 13.41
CA LEU A 263 2.27 8.07 12.58
C LEU A 263 1.81 9.15 11.58
N VAL A 264 1.76 10.42 12.00
CA VAL A 264 1.37 11.52 11.10
C VAL A 264 2.39 11.71 9.97
N ILE A 265 3.69 11.58 10.24
CA ILE A 265 4.72 11.61 9.19
C ILE A 265 4.55 10.42 8.23
N GLN A 266 4.20 9.24 8.73
CA GLN A 266 3.91 8.09 7.86
C GLN A 266 2.67 8.30 6.98
N LEU A 267 1.66 9.06 7.43
CA LEU A 267 0.51 9.41 6.58
C LEU A 267 0.89 10.24 5.37
N VAL A 268 1.94 11.07 5.45
CA VAL A 268 2.37 11.95 4.34
C VAL A 268 2.87 11.16 3.13
N ILE A 269 3.44 9.96 3.34
CA ILE A 269 4.03 9.16 2.26
C ILE A 269 3.00 8.69 1.23
N PRO A 270 1.83 8.14 1.62
CA PRO A 270 0.66 7.97 0.75
C PRO A 270 0.32 9.18 -0.14
N PHE A 271 0.50 10.43 0.32
CA PHE A 271 0.23 11.61 -0.52
C PHE A 271 1.21 11.67 -1.70
N CYS A 272 2.48 11.40 -1.46
CA CYS A 272 3.50 11.44 -2.52
C CYS A 272 3.37 10.27 -3.50
N THR A 273 3.14 9.04 -3.02
CA THR A 273 3.20 7.82 -3.85
C THR A 273 1.86 7.31 -4.37
N LEU A 274 0.73 7.79 -3.85
CA LEU A 274 -0.61 7.38 -4.32
C LEU A 274 -1.41 8.55 -4.91
N ILE A 275 -1.37 9.74 -4.27
CA ILE A 275 -2.15 10.88 -4.75
C ILE A 275 -1.51 11.52 -6.00
N GLY A 276 -0.18 11.55 -6.10
CA GLY A 276 0.51 11.97 -7.33
C GLY A 276 0.03 11.19 -8.58
N PRO A 277 0.10 9.85 -8.58
CA PRO A 277 -0.51 9.02 -9.62
C PRO A 277 -2.01 9.26 -9.82
N ALA A 278 -2.79 9.40 -8.74
CA ALA A 278 -4.23 9.68 -8.85
C ALA A 278 -4.53 11.02 -9.55
N ILE A 279 -3.75 12.07 -9.31
CA ILE A 279 -3.87 13.36 -10.00
C ILE A 279 -3.50 13.23 -11.49
N ALA A 280 -2.47 12.45 -11.83
CA ALA A 280 -2.12 12.18 -13.23
C ALA A 280 -3.24 11.42 -13.96
N VAL A 281 -3.85 10.43 -13.29
CA VAL A 281 -5.04 9.70 -13.78
C VAL A 281 -6.24 10.64 -13.95
N LEU A 282 -6.58 11.45 -12.95
CA LEU A 282 -7.67 12.43 -13.03
C LEU A 282 -7.45 13.45 -14.16
N THR A 283 -6.22 13.95 -14.32
CA THR A 283 -5.87 14.87 -15.42
C THR A 283 -6.05 14.19 -16.77
N SER A 284 -5.60 12.94 -16.93
CA SER A 284 -5.81 12.14 -18.16
C SER A 284 -7.30 12.02 -18.50
N ILE A 285 -8.14 11.65 -17.52
CA ILE A 285 -9.61 11.52 -17.68
C ILE A 285 -10.24 12.86 -18.08
N ILE A 286 -10.00 13.93 -17.32
CA ILE A 286 -10.63 15.24 -17.51
C ILE A 286 -10.24 15.89 -18.84
N THR A 287 -8.97 15.73 -19.26
CA THR A 287 -8.46 16.28 -20.52
C THR A 287 -8.62 15.34 -21.72
N ASN A 288 -9.19 14.14 -21.49
CA ASN A 288 -9.26 13.04 -22.46
C ASN A 288 -7.89 12.72 -23.12
N TYR A 289 -6.80 12.84 -22.36
CA TYR A 289 -5.43 12.73 -22.84
C TYR A 289 -4.82 11.36 -22.53
N TYR A 290 -4.59 10.56 -23.58
CA TYR A 290 -3.94 9.25 -23.50
C TYR A 290 -2.41 9.39 -23.47
N ASN A 291 -1.76 8.86 -22.44
CA ASN A 291 -0.29 8.75 -22.38
C ASN A 291 0.13 7.51 -21.58
N GLN A 292 0.37 6.40 -22.29
CA GLN A 292 0.70 5.12 -21.65
C GLN A 292 1.95 5.17 -20.76
N GLY A 293 2.94 6.02 -21.07
CA GLY A 293 4.17 6.14 -20.28
C GLY A 293 3.88 6.75 -18.91
N MET A 294 3.10 7.84 -18.88
CA MET A 294 2.61 8.47 -17.65
C MET A 294 1.83 7.48 -16.78
N ILE A 295 0.94 6.68 -17.39
CA ILE A 295 0.14 5.68 -16.67
C ILE A 295 1.02 4.53 -16.14
N ASN A 296 1.97 4.03 -16.93
CA ASN A 296 2.93 3.01 -16.49
C ASN A 296 3.78 3.48 -15.30
N PHE A 297 4.27 4.73 -15.33
CA PHE A 297 4.95 5.35 -14.18
C PHE A 297 4.02 5.55 -12.98
N GLY A 298 2.74 5.86 -13.21
CA GLY A 298 1.72 5.91 -12.16
C GLY A 298 1.54 4.56 -11.44
N VAL A 299 1.40 3.47 -12.21
CA VAL A 299 1.30 2.10 -11.66
C VAL A 299 2.58 1.74 -10.90
N LEU A 300 3.76 2.03 -11.44
CA LEU A 300 5.04 1.81 -10.75
C LEU A 300 5.11 2.57 -9.42
N SER A 301 4.75 3.86 -9.41
CA SER A 301 4.72 4.71 -8.22
C SER A 301 3.77 4.18 -7.14
N VAL A 302 2.58 3.70 -7.54
CA VAL A 302 1.64 3.04 -6.64
C VAL A 302 2.25 1.77 -6.02
N THR A 303 2.96 0.93 -6.79
CA THR A 303 3.62 -0.26 -6.22
C THR A 303 4.88 0.02 -5.41
N LEU A 304 5.44 1.23 -5.47
CA LEU A 304 6.55 1.67 -4.61
C LEU A 304 6.06 2.19 -3.26
N HIS A 305 4.75 2.45 -3.10
CA HIS A 305 4.18 3.02 -1.88
C HIS A 305 4.59 2.23 -0.62
N GLY A 306 4.42 0.91 -0.60
CA GLY A 306 4.64 0.14 0.62
C GLY A 306 6.09 0.02 1.03
N SER A 307 7.04 -0.04 0.08
CA SER A 307 8.46 -0.11 0.42
C SER A 307 8.97 1.23 0.93
N VAL A 308 8.55 2.36 0.34
CA VAL A 308 8.82 3.71 0.86
C VAL A 308 8.21 3.89 2.25
N THR A 309 6.94 3.49 2.45
CA THR A 309 6.27 3.53 3.76
C THR A 309 6.96 2.64 4.80
N THR A 310 7.50 1.48 4.39
CA THR A 310 8.27 0.57 5.26
C THR A 310 9.62 1.15 5.66
N VAL A 311 10.38 1.72 4.72
CA VAL A 311 11.68 2.36 5.01
C VAL A 311 11.47 3.53 5.98
N ALA A 312 10.47 4.38 5.72
CA ALA A 312 10.14 5.47 6.62
C ALA A 312 9.64 5.00 7.99
N MET A 313 8.87 3.92 8.07
CA MET A 313 8.47 3.29 9.33
C MET A 313 9.69 2.97 10.21
N LEU A 314 10.73 2.40 9.60
CA LEU A 314 11.99 2.04 10.28
C LEU A 314 12.82 3.27 10.70
N ILE A 315 12.75 4.38 9.96
CA ILE A 315 13.52 5.61 10.23
C ILE A 315 12.84 6.53 11.26
N VAL A 316 11.51 6.68 11.15
CA VAL A 316 10.75 7.69 11.91
C VAL A 316 10.39 7.18 13.31
N HIS A 317 10.05 5.90 13.46
CA HIS A 317 9.73 5.34 14.78
C HIS A 317 11.00 5.11 15.60
N LYS A 318 11.17 5.89 16.67
CA LYS A 318 12.29 5.79 17.62
C LYS A 318 12.66 4.35 18.04
N PRO A 319 11.74 3.47 18.50
CA PRO A 319 12.12 2.11 18.91
C PRO A 319 12.66 1.27 17.76
N TYR A 320 12.11 1.42 16.55
CA TYR A 320 12.53 0.68 15.37
C TYR A 320 13.89 1.17 14.87
N ARG A 321 14.08 2.49 14.73
CA ARG A 321 15.39 3.06 14.33
C ARG A 321 16.52 2.68 15.29
N LEU A 322 16.26 2.69 16.59
CA LEU A 322 17.26 2.30 17.59
C LEU A 322 17.62 0.81 17.47
N ALA A 323 16.64 -0.08 17.30
CA ALA A 323 16.89 -1.49 17.10
C ALA A 323 17.67 -1.77 15.80
N VAL A 324 17.34 -1.09 14.70
CA VAL A 324 18.07 -1.17 13.42
C VAL A 324 19.51 -0.72 13.58
N LYS A 325 19.76 0.43 14.24
CA LYS A 325 21.11 0.90 14.56
C LYS A 325 21.91 -0.10 15.42
N GLU A 326 21.25 -0.75 16.38
CA GLU A 326 21.90 -1.76 17.23
C GLU A 326 22.30 -3.01 16.44
N MET A 327 21.46 -3.46 15.50
CA MET A 327 21.78 -4.58 14.61
C MET A 327 23.00 -4.27 13.74
N PHE A 328 23.00 -3.13 13.04
CA PHE A 328 24.15 -2.71 12.23
C PHE A 328 25.44 -2.59 13.05
N ARG A 329 25.35 -2.04 14.28
CA ARG A 329 26.49 -1.98 15.20
C ARG A 329 27.02 -3.38 15.53
N LYS A 330 26.14 -4.33 15.86
CA LYS A 330 26.53 -5.72 16.18
C LYS A 330 27.17 -6.44 14.98
N CYS A 331 26.61 -6.30 13.77
CA CYS A 331 27.21 -6.85 12.55
C CYS A 331 28.59 -6.25 12.25
N SER A 332 28.77 -4.93 12.45
CA SER A 332 30.06 -4.26 12.25
C SER A 332 31.16 -4.75 13.21
N PHE A 333 30.83 -4.97 14.49
CA PHE A 333 31.76 -5.58 15.45
C PHE A 333 32.08 -7.04 15.12
N GLN A 334 31.08 -7.85 14.74
CA GLN A 334 31.32 -9.24 14.33
C GLN A 334 32.22 -9.34 13.09
N SER A 335 32.01 -8.50 12.07
CA SER A 335 32.84 -8.45 10.87
C SER A 335 34.30 -8.08 11.16
N THR A 336 34.53 -7.13 12.08
CA THR A 336 35.88 -6.73 12.47
C THR A 336 36.59 -7.78 13.33
N ASP A 337 35.90 -8.51 14.20
CA ASP A 337 36.47 -9.63 14.96
C ASP A 337 36.83 -10.83 14.07
N VAL A 338 36.01 -11.17 13.07
CA VAL A 338 36.31 -12.24 12.10
C VAL A 338 37.55 -11.87 11.28
N SER A 339 37.60 -10.66 10.72
CA SER A 339 38.75 -10.20 9.93
C SER A 339 40.06 -10.20 10.72
N ARG A 340 40.04 -9.82 12.02
CA ARG A 340 41.24 -9.93 12.89
C ARG A 340 41.67 -11.38 13.12
N ARG A 341 40.73 -12.30 13.31
CA ARG A 341 41.05 -13.74 13.50
C ARG A 341 41.66 -14.35 12.25
N GLU A 342 41.14 -14.04 11.07
CA GLU A 342 41.72 -14.47 9.79
C GLU A 342 43.12 -13.88 9.57
N MET A 343 43.31 -12.59 9.86
CA MET A 343 44.62 -11.94 9.77
C MET A 343 45.64 -12.58 10.72
N TYR A 344 45.24 -12.89 11.96
CA TYR A 344 46.09 -13.57 12.93
C TYR A 344 46.43 -15.00 12.51
N ALA A 345 45.44 -15.78 12.04
CA ALA A 345 45.65 -17.14 11.53
C ALA A 345 46.61 -17.16 10.34
N ASN A 346 46.44 -16.23 9.39
CA ASN A 346 47.35 -16.08 8.24
C ASN A 346 48.76 -15.66 8.64
N HIS A 347 48.91 -14.84 9.69
CA HIS A 347 50.22 -14.45 10.22
C HIS A 347 50.93 -15.63 10.91
N VAL A 348 50.22 -16.41 11.72
CA VAL A 348 50.75 -17.64 12.35
C VAL A 348 51.15 -18.67 11.28
N ALA A 349 50.29 -18.90 10.28
CA ALA A 349 50.58 -19.82 9.17
C ALA A 349 51.84 -19.41 8.39
N ARG A 350 52.03 -18.09 8.13
CA ARG A 350 53.26 -17.59 7.51
C ARG A 350 54.50 -17.86 8.37
N MET A 351 54.47 -17.58 9.67
CA MET A 351 55.60 -17.83 10.56
C MET A 351 55.98 -19.33 10.61
N MET A 352 54.99 -20.22 10.60
CA MET A 352 55.20 -21.68 10.50
C MET A 352 55.79 -22.11 9.15
N SER A 353 55.44 -21.44 8.04
CA SER A 353 56.00 -21.73 6.72
C SER A 353 57.44 -21.22 6.50
N THR A 354 57.90 -20.26 7.31
CA THR A 354 59.28 -19.70 7.25
C THR A 354 60.24 -20.34 8.26
N THR A 355 59.83 -21.42 8.94
CA THR A 355 60.65 -22.17 9.91
C THR A 355 60.94 -23.61 9.46
N GLN A 356 60.74 -23.89 8.17
CA GLN A 356 61.26 -25.05 7.43
C GLN A 356 62.25 -24.57 6.37
#